data_AF-X1ANX2-F1
#
_entry.id   AF-X1ANX2-F1
#
_cell.length_a   1.000
_cell.length_b   1.000
_cell.length_c   1.000
_cell.angle_alpha   90.00
_cell.angle_beta   90.00
_cell.angle_gamma   90.00
#
_symmetry.space_group_name_H-M   'P 1'
#
loop_
_entity.id
_entity.type
_entity.pdbx_description
1 polymer ?
#
loop_
_entity_poly.entity_id
_entity_poly.type
_entity_poly.pdbx_seq_one_letter_code
_entity_poly.pdbx_strand_id
1 'polypeptide(L)'
;METNKAVQKNKISVGIILNNNELNNNPIFPSEIKEEILDSPYYLLIFISREDVVKISCFPTQKKNIKKILIKLKEFSPDLVKGISNVLNELNLSNEILHTTGLCYEMEKCFYETYLIGDRI
;
A
#
# COMPACT_ATOMS: atom_id res chain seq x y z
N MET A 1 -27.94 -27.36 1.90
CA MET A 1 -27.41 -26.02 2.25
C MET A 1 -25.91 -26.07 2.06
N GLU A 2 -25.43 -25.84 0.85
CA GLU A 2 -24.01 -25.73 0.56
C GLU A 2 -23.62 -24.26 0.73
N THR A 3 -23.00 -23.94 1.85
CA THR A 3 -22.36 -22.65 2.05
C THR A 3 -21.13 -22.60 1.15
N ASN A 4 -21.30 -21.95 -0.02
CA ASN A 4 -20.22 -21.42 -0.84
C ASN A 4 -19.27 -20.59 0.03
N LYS A 5 -18.25 -21.21 0.62
CA LYS A 5 -17.03 -20.52 1.04
C LYS A 5 -16.31 -20.13 -0.23
N ALA A 6 -16.77 -19.03 -0.84
CA ALA A 6 -16.01 -18.33 -1.85
C ALA A 6 -14.61 -18.13 -1.27
N VAL A 7 -13.62 -18.78 -1.91
CA VAL A 7 -12.21 -18.66 -1.59
C VAL A 7 -11.90 -17.18 -1.52
N GLN A 8 -11.78 -16.68 -0.30
CA GLN A 8 -11.55 -15.26 -0.04
C GLN A 8 -10.23 -14.95 -0.72
N LYS A 9 -10.25 -14.12 -1.79
CA LYS A 9 -9.02 -13.64 -2.43
C LYS A 9 -8.16 -13.07 -1.31
N ASN A 10 -7.06 -13.74 -0.98
CA ASN A 10 -6.15 -13.29 0.06
C ASN A 10 -5.68 -11.87 -0.31
N LYS A 11 -6.23 -10.87 0.37
CA LYS A 11 -5.77 -9.49 0.22
C LYS A 11 -4.39 -9.44 0.87
N ILE A 12 -3.35 -9.27 0.04
CA ILE A 12 -1.95 -9.20 0.47
C ILE A 12 -1.70 -8.04 1.42
N SER A 13 -2.31 -6.91 1.11
CA SER A 13 -2.31 -5.75 1.97
C SER A 13 -3.65 -5.03 1.91
N VAL A 14 -3.94 -4.33 3.00
CA VAL A 14 -5.12 -3.48 3.14
C VAL A 14 -4.64 -2.04 3.32
N GLY A 15 -5.12 -1.15 2.46
CA GLY A 15 -4.87 0.29 2.56
C GLY A 15 -6.06 0.99 3.22
N ILE A 16 -5.80 1.84 4.21
CA ILE A 16 -6.79 2.71 4.85
C ILE A 16 -6.26 4.14 4.81
N ILE A 17 -7.12 5.10 4.49
CA ILE A 17 -6.77 6.52 4.55
C ILE A 17 -7.39 7.11 5.80
N LEU A 18 -6.56 7.73 6.63
CA LEU A 18 -6.98 8.49 7.81
C LEU A 18 -6.76 9.98 7.57
N ASN A 19 -7.61 10.81 8.16
CA ASN A 19 -7.31 12.23 8.34
C ASN A 19 -6.48 12.46 9.61
N ASN A 20 -5.97 13.68 9.77
CA ASN A 20 -5.14 14.07 10.92
C ASN A 20 -5.78 13.77 12.29
N ASN A 21 -7.08 14.06 12.46
CA ASN A 21 -7.78 13.79 13.72
C ASN A 21 -7.92 12.29 13.99
N GLU A 22 -8.18 11.49 12.95
CA GLU A 22 -8.27 10.03 13.06
C GLU A 22 -6.92 9.40 13.45
N LEU A 23 -5.81 9.92 12.93
CA LEU A 23 -4.47 9.47 13.32
C LEU A 23 -4.14 9.86 14.77
N ASN A 24 -4.43 11.12 15.16
CA ASN A 24 -4.14 11.62 16.50
C ASN A 24 -4.88 10.86 17.60
N ASN A 25 -6.15 10.53 17.35
CA ASN A 25 -6.97 9.76 18.28
C ASN A 25 -6.72 8.25 18.20
N ASN A 26 -5.83 7.78 17.31
CA ASN A 26 -5.54 6.36 17.17
C ASN A 26 -4.67 5.86 18.34
N PRO A 27 -5.11 4.83 19.09
CA PRO A 27 -4.37 4.35 20.26
C PRO A 27 -3.13 3.52 19.92
N ILE A 28 -2.98 3.09 18.66
CA ILE A 28 -1.87 2.22 18.22
C ILE A 28 -0.60 3.05 17.94
N PHE A 29 -0.76 4.33 17.58
CA PHE A 29 0.37 5.21 17.26
C PHE A 29 0.93 5.85 18.53
N PRO A 30 2.23 5.65 18.85
CA PRO A 30 2.90 6.36 19.94
C PRO A 30 2.89 7.88 19.72
N SER A 31 2.91 8.65 20.81
CA SER A 31 2.94 10.12 20.77
C SER A 31 4.14 10.66 20.00
N GLU A 32 5.30 10.06 20.18
CA GLU A 32 6.56 10.44 19.55
C GLU A 32 6.46 10.34 18.02
N ILE A 33 5.85 9.25 17.53
CA ILE A 33 5.64 9.05 16.09
C ILE A 33 4.61 10.02 15.54
N LYS A 34 3.54 10.32 16.30
CA LYS A 34 2.55 11.31 15.89
C LYS A 34 3.24 12.67 15.71
N GLU A 35 3.99 13.12 16.69
CA GLU A 35 4.72 14.39 16.65
C GLU A 35 5.66 14.51 15.43
N GLU A 36 6.29 13.42 15.00
CA GLU A 36 7.18 13.41 13.83
C GLU A 36 6.44 13.53 12.48
N ILE A 37 5.23 12.98 12.34
CA ILE A 37 4.56 12.85 11.04
C ILE A 37 3.38 13.80 10.84
N LEU A 38 3.09 14.68 11.79
CA LEU A 38 1.82 15.41 11.90
C LEU A 38 1.52 16.49 10.84
N ASP A 39 2.47 16.83 9.98
CA ASP A 39 2.37 17.94 9.01
C ASP A 39 1.52 17.64 7.76
N SER A 40 0.63 16.64 7.84
CA SER A 40 -0.19 16.20 6.72
C SER A 40 -1.69 16.16 7.05
N PRO A 41 -2.57 16.54 6.10
CA PRO A 41 -4.02 16.45 6.26
C PRO A 41 -4.53 15.00 6.19
N TYR A 42 -3.84 14.13 5.45
CA TYR A 42 -4.19 12.72 5.29
C TYR A 42 -2.97 11.80 5.45
N TYR A 43 -3.27 10.53 5.73
CA TYR A 43 -2.30 9.47 5.97
C TYR A 43 -2.78 8.18 5.33
N LEU A 44 -1.93 7.54 4.55
CA LEU A 44 -2.16 6.17 4.06
C LEU A 44 -1.53 5.18 5.04
N LEU A 45 -2.37 4.33 5.63
CA LEU A 45 -1.94 3.15 6.37
C LEU A 45 -2.00 1.92 5.46
N ILE A 46 -0.87 1.23 5.32
CA ILE A 46 -0.80 -0.05 4.60
C ILE A 46 -0.52 -1.15 5.63
N PHE A 47 -1.49 -2.05 5.78
CA PHE A 47 -1.41 -3.23 6.63
C PHE A 47 -0.99 -4.42 5.79
N ILE A 48 0.12 -5.07 6.14
CA ILE A 48 0.61 -6.30 5.51
C ILE A 48 0.63 -7.36 6.60
N SER A 49 -0.24 -8.36 6.45
CA SER A 49 -0.26 -9.51 7.35
C SER A 49 0.66 -10.61 6.83
N ARG A 50 1.44 -11.19 7.74
CA ARG A 50 2.22 -12.43 7.57
C ARG A 50 1.83 -13.38 8.71
N GLU A 51 2.26 -14.64 8.61
CA GLU A 51 1.83 -15.71 9.51
C GLU A 51 1.85 -15.32 11.00
N ASP A 52 2.93 -14.68 11.46
CA ASP A 52 3.10 -14.30 12.87
C ASP A 52 3.24 -12.78 13.12
N VAL A 53 3.11 -11.95 12.09
CA VAL A 53 3.37 -10.51 12.22
C VAL A 53 2.49 -9.67 11.30
N VAL A 54 2.03 -8.53 11.80
CA VAL A 54 1.40 -7.47 11.00
C VAL A 54 2.34 -6.28 10.93
N LYS A 55 2.76 -5.92 9.72
CA LYS A 55 3.46 -4.66 9.47
C LYS A 55 2.44 -3.58 9.11
N ILE A 56 2.53 -2.44 9.80
CA ILE A 56 1.77 -1.24 9.47
C ILE A 56 2.75 -0.19 8.99
N SER A 57 2.61 0.26 7.74
CA SER A 57 3.36 1.40 7.21
C SER A 57 2.42 2.61 7.15
N CYS A 58 2.88 3.76 7.63
CA CYS A 58 2.13 5.02 7.58
C CYS A 58 2.83 6.01 6.65
N PHE A 59 2.09 6.56 5.68
CA PHE A 59 2.62 7.54 4.72
C PHE A 59 1.80 8.82 4.76
N PRO A 60 2.37 9.98 5.14
CA PRO A 60 1.70 11.26 5.06
C PRO A 60 1.44 11.64 3.59
N THR A 61 0.28 12.23 3.31
CA THR A 61 -0.08 12.76 1.98
C THR A 61 -1.05 13.93 2.05
N GLN A 62 -0.86 14.88 1.14
CA GLN A 62 -1.73 16.05 0.97
C GLN A 62 -3.08 15.71 0.32
N LYS A 63 -3.25 14.50 -0.22
CA LYS A 63 -4.44 14.10 -0.98
C LYS A 63 -5.13 12.90 -0.35
N LYS A 64 -6.46 12.97 -0.31
CA LYS A 64 -7.32 11.88 0.15
C LYS A 64 -7.49 10.77 -0.90
N ASN A 65 -7.35 11.08 -2.19
CA ASN A 65 -7.60 10.12 -3.26
C ASN A 65 -6.31 9.38 -3.61
N ILE A 66 -6.24 8.12 -3.21
CA ILE A 66 -5.11 7.24 -3.45
C ILE A 66 -5.58 6.04 -4.24
N LYS A 67 -4.93 5.78 -5.38
CA LYS A 67 -5.18 4.61 -6.21
C LYS A 67 -4.13 3.56 -5.91
N LYS A 68 -4.55 2.29 -5.83
CA LYS A 68 -3.65 1.15 -5.69
C LYS A 68 -3.61 0.38 -7.01
N ILE A 69 -2.42 0.21 -7.57
CA ILE A 69 -2.17 -0.74 -8.65
C ILE A 69 -1.56 -1.99 -8.01
N LEU A 70 -2.18 -3.14 -8.28
CA LEU A 70 -1.72 -4.45 -7.80
C LEU A 70 -1.42 -5.33 -9.01
N ILE A 71 -0.17 -5.76 -9.13
CA ILE A 71 0.30 -6.64 -10.21
C ILE A 71 0.69 -7.97 -9.58
N LYS A 72 0.09 -9.07 -10.05
CA LYS A 72 0.53 -10.42 -9.68
C LYS A 72 1.68 -10.83 -10.59
N LEU A 73 2.77 -11.24 -9.97
CA LEU A 73 4.00 -11.65 -10.62
C LEU A 73 4.15 -13.17 -10.56
N LYS A 74 4.72 -13.76 -11.61
CA LYS A 74 5.12 -15.18 -11.59
C LYS A 74 6.34 -15.38 -10.72
N GLU A 75 7.28 -14.45 -10.81
CA GLU A 75 8.51 -14.40 -10.02
C GLU A 75 8.92 -12.93 -9.84
N PHE A 76 9.73 -12.66 -8.82
CA PHE A 76 10.25 -11.33 -8.58
C PHE A 76 11.68 -11.23 -9.09
N SER A 77 11.93 -10.34 -10.05
CA SER A 77 13.28 -10.07 -10.56
C SER A 77 13.54 -8.56 -10.64
N PRO A 78 14.80 -8.11 -10.46
CA PRO A 78 15.15 -6.70 -10.58
C PRO A 78 14.75 -6.10 -11.94
N ASP A 79 14.93 -6.86 -13.02
CA ASP A 79 14.57 -6.41 -14.38
C ASP A 79 13.08 -6.19 -14.54
N LEU A 80 12.25 -7.05 -13.93
CA LEU A 80 10.80 -6.90 -13.97
C LEU A 80 10.35 -5.66 -13.19
N VAL A 81 10.93 -5.41 -12.01
CA VAL A 81 10.63 -4.19 -11.23
C VAL A 81 11.05 -2.94 -12.01
N LYS A 82 12.21 -2.97 -12.66
CA LYS A 82 12.68 -1.88 -13.52
C LYS A 82 11.75 -1.66 -14.71
N GLY A 83 11.27 -2.74 -15.34
CA GLY A 83 10.28 -2.69 -16.41
C GLY A 83 8.97 -2.02 -15.96
N ILE A 84 8.44 -2.40 -14.80
CA ILE A 84 7.25 -1.76 -14.23
C ILE A 84 7.51 -0.27 -13.97
N SER A 85 8.65 0.07 -13.38
CA SER A 85 9.04 1.46 -13.12
C SER A 85 9.12 2.29 -14.40
N ASN A 86 9.66 1.72 -15.48
CA ASN A 86 9.74 2.39 -16.77
C ASN A 86 8.34 2.68 -17.34
N VAL A 87 7.43 1.70 -17.31
CA VAL A 87 6.05 1.88 -17.77
C VAL A 87 5.33 2.96 -16.96
N LEU A 88 5.46 2.96 -15.62
CA LEU A 88 4.88 4.01 -14.78
C LEU A 88 5.44 5.40 -15.13
N ASN A 89 6.72 5.47 -15.47
CA ASN A 89 7.35 6.72 -15.90
C ASN A 89 6.86 7.18 -17.29
N GLU A 90 6.74 6.27 -18.26
CA GLU A 90 6.20 6.56 -19.60
C GLU A 90 4.74 7.07 -19.54
N LEU A 91 3.97 6.59 -18.58
CA LEU A 91 2.61 7.06 -18.30
C LEU A 91 2.57 8.37 -17.50
N ASN A 92 3.72 8.99 -17.18
CA ASN A 92 3.85 10.15 -16.30
C ASN A 92 3.25 9.96 -14.90
N LEU A 93 3.21 8.72 -14.41
CA LEU A 93 2.71 8.38 -13.07
C LEU A 93 3.82 8.37 -12.01
N SER A 94 5.09 8.45 -12.41
CA SER A 94 6.26 8.40 -11.50
C SER A 94 6.21 9.48 -10.42
N ASN A 95 5.81 10.70 -10.77
CA ASN A 95 5.70 11.83 -9.84
C ASN A 95 4.51 11.72 -8.87
N GLU A 96 3.58 10.81 -9.15
CA GLU A 96 2.39 10.57 -8.35
C GLU A 96 2.58 9.38 -7.40
N ILE A 97 3.72 8.69 -7.44
CA ILE A 97 4.00 7.54 -6.59
C ILE A 97 4.20 7.99 -5.14
N LEU A 98 3.28 7.57 -4.26
CA LEU A 98 3.43 7.70 -2.81
C LEU A 98 4.31 6.59 -2.24
N HIS A 99 4.07 5.35 -2.67
CA HIS A 99 4.80 4.19 -2.15
C HIS A 99 4.75 3.00 -3.11
N THR A 100 5.82 2.20 -3.12
CA THR A 100 5.86 0.92 -3.84
C THR A 100 6.31 -0.19 -2.90
N THR A 101 5.74 -1.39 -3.05
CA THR A 101 6.12 -2.57 -2.27
C THR A 101 6.10 -3.81 -3.14
N GLY A 102 7.19 -4.58 -3.11
CA GLY A 102 7.24 -5.95 -3.62
C GLY A 102 7.06 -6.96 -2.49
N LEU A 103 6.16 -7.93 -2.64
CA LEU A 103 5.87 -8.97 -1.64
C LEU A 103 5.79 -10.34 -2.30
N CYS A 104 6.51 -11.32 -1.77
CA CYS A 104 6.37 -12.73 -2.16
C CYS A 104 5.95 -13.56 -0.95
N TYR A 105 4.87 -14.33 -1.09
CA TYR A 105 4.47 -15.35 -0.13
C TYR A 105 4.87 -16.72 -0.64
N GLU A 106 5.42 -17.55 0.25
CA GLU A 106 5.78 -18.96 -0.03
C GLU A 106 6.67 -19.11 -1.28
N MET A 107 7.42 -18.06 -1.65
CA MET A 107 8.22 -17.93 -2.87
C MET A 107 7.47 -18.05 -4.22
N GLU A 108 6.21 -18.47 -4.25
CA GLU A 108 5.44 -18.71 -5.49
C GLU A 108 4.35 -17.66 -5.78
N LYS A 109 4.04 -16.81 -4.81
CA LYS A 109 2.99 -15.77 -4.94
C LYS A 109 3.61 -14.40 -4.76
N CYS A 110 4.21 -13.89 -5.82
CA CYS A 110 4.82 -12.56 -5.83
C CYS A 110 3.83 -11.50 -6.32
N PHE A 111 3.90 -10.32 -5.72
CA PHE A 111 3.05 -9.18 -6.00
C PHE A 111 3.87 -7.90 -5.98
N TYR A 112 3.53 -7.00 -6.88
CA TYR A 112 4.00 -5.63 -6.86
C TYR A 112 2.81 -4.70 -6.62
N GLU A 113 2.95 -3.84 -5.62
CA GLU A 113 1.98 -2.81 -5.28
C GLU A 113 2.58 -1.44 -5.49
N THR A 114 1.83 -0.55 -6.13
CA THR A 114 2.14 0.89 -6.12
C THR A 114 0.90 1.68 -5.72
N TYR A 115 1.13 2.69 -4.88
CA TYR A 115 0.12 3.59 -4.36
C TYR A 115 0.38 4.95 -4.99
N LEU A 116 -0.61 5.44 -5.74
CA LEU A 116 -0.53 6.67 -6.50
C LEU A 116 -1.46 7.72 -5.89
N ILE A 117 -0.92 8.91 -5.68
CA ILE A 117 -1.66 10.13 -5.39
C ILE A 117 -2.37 10.51 -6.69
N GLY A 118 -3.69 10.45 -6.77
CA GLY A 118 -4.33 10.48 -8.09
C GLY A 118 -5.68 11.15 -8.11
N ASP A 119 -5.74 12.37 -8.64
CA ASP A 119 -6.97 13.02 -9.11
C ASP A 119 -7.19 12.86 -10.63
N ARG A 120 -6.17 12.38 -11.36
CA ARG A 120 -6.12 12.33 -12.83
C ARG A 120 -6.63 11.02 -13.47
N ILE A 121 -7.11 10.06 -12.69
CA ILE A 121 -7.68 8.78 -13.16
C ILE A 121 -9.01 8.50 -12.48
#